data_AF-I0CEK8-F1
#
_entry.id   AF-I0CEK8-F1
#
_cell.length_a   1.000
_cell.length_b   1.000
_cell.length_c   1.000
_cell.angle_alpha   90.00
_cell.angle_beta   90.00
_cell.angle_gamma   90.00
#
_symmetry.space_group_name_H-M   'P 1'
#
loop_
_entity.id
_entity.type
_entity.pdbx_description
1 polymer ?
#
loop_
_entity_poly.entity_id
_entity_poly.type
_entity_poly.pdbx_seq_one_letter_code
_entity_poly.pdbx_strand_id
1 'polypeptide(L)'
;MTTFHEAAAADLFEAMSQDPHDAALLAQVHARLDTRFPDWLMDLIGQTLQSPASWPQAQVAAFTDVVHRLSQGRVARRRIPLGHTPGSDSDRTGNAERLLSLPAPFVARLSMTQNGADSDGALEWDSSVTAWRSTTAQVLNVHALHSAIHAPFDLRPWSVPLEVGYTMPSRTWAHLAVEGAVARWPYGSKEIHLLVCLERLGGFVSTRPLPAGIETFSPL
;
A
#
# COMPACT_ATOMS: atom_id res chain seq x y z
N MET A 1 -15.94 6.20 18.78
CA MET A 1 -14.58 6.02 19.32
C MET A 1 -13.65 6.04 18.13
N THR A 2 -12.72 6.98 18.08
CA THR A 2 -11.74 7.09 16.99
C THR A 2 -10.75 5.93 17.10
N THR A 3 -10.48 5.25 15.99
CA THR A 3 -9.46 4.20 15.95
C THR A 3 -8.04 4.80 15.97
N PHE A 4 -7.03 3.98 16.28
CA PHE A 4 -5.64 4.42 16.27
C PHE A 4 -5.22 5.00 14.90
N HIS A 5 -5.54 4.29 13.81
CA HIS A 5 -5.15 4.73 12.47
C HIS A 5 -5.83 6.05 12.06
N GLU A 6 -7.07 6.29 12.48
CA GLU A 6 -7.76 7.56 12.23
C GLU A 6 -7.12 8.71 13.01
N ALA A 7 -6.74 8.49 14.28
CA ALA A 7 -6.03 9.50 15.07
C ALA A 7 -4.67 9.84 14.46
N ALA A 8 -3.88 8.83 14.10
CA ALA A 8 -2.58 9.03 13.47
C ALA A 8 -2.67 9.73 12.10
N ALA A 9 -3.74 9.47 11.33
CA ALA A 9 -3.99 10.19 10.08
C ALA A 9 -4.45 11.65 10.30
N ALA A 10 -5.09 11.96 11.42
CA ALA A 10 -5.40 13.34 11.80
C ALA A 10 -4.11 14.12 12.11
N ASP A 11 -3.18 13.51 12.85
CA ASP A 11 -1.86 14.09 13.14
C ASP A 11 -1.05 14.31 11.85
N LEU A 12 -1.09 13.34 10.92
CA LEU A 12 -0.48 13.48 9.60
C LEU A 12 -1.07 14.69 8.84
N PHE A 13 -2.40 14.81 8.81
CA PHE A 13 -3.05 15.92 8.14
C PHE A 13 -2.65 17.26 8.76
N GLU A 14 -2.60 17.37 10.09
CA GLU A 14 -2.15 18.57 10.77
C GLU A 14 -0.71 18.92 10.35
N ALA A 15 0.21 17.96 10.40
CA ALA A 15 1.60 18.16 9.98
C ALA A 15 1.72 18.62 8.52
N MET A 16 1.03 17.94 7.60
CA MET A 16 1.02 18.31 6.17
C MET A 16 0.37 19.66 5.92
N SER A 17 -0.60 20.08 6.73
CA SER A 17 -1.27 21.38 6.59
C SER A 17 -0.39 22.57 7.01
N GLN A 18 0.59 22.33 7.87
CA GLN A 18 1.53 23.34 8.36
C GLN A 18 2.68 23.58 7.38
N ASP A 19 3.02 22.59 6.54
CA ASP A 19 4.01 22.73 5.48
C ASP A 19 3.35 23.24 4.16
N PRO A 20 3.78 24.38 3.59
CA PRO A 20 3.16 24.93 2.38
C PRO A 20 3.23 24.02 1.15
N HIS A 21 4.27 23.19 1.03
CA HIS A 21 4.42 22.27 -0.10
C HIS A 21 3.43 21.11 0.02
N ASP A 22 3.36 20.49 1.20
CA ASP A 22 2.45 19.38 1.46
C ASP A 22 0.98 19.84 1.43
N ALA A 23 0.67 21.02 1.96
CA ALA A 23 -0.66 21.61 1.87
C ALA A 23 -1.11 21.81 0.40
N ALA A 24 -0.19 22.28 -0.46
CA ALA A 24 -0.47 22.41 -1.88
C ALA A 24 -0.66 21.05 -2.58
N LEU A 25 0.08 20.01 -2.16
CA LEU A 25 -0.08 18.66 -2.66
C LEU A 25 -1.44 18.06 -2.23
N LEU A 26 -1.82 18.21 -0.96
CA LEU A 26 -3.12 17.80 -0.44
C LEU A 26 -4.27 18.41 -1.24
N ALA A 27 -4.24 19.72 -1.46
CA ALA A 27 -5.26 20.42 -2.23
C ALA A 27 -5.36 19.88 -3.67
N GLN A 28 -4.22 19.61 -4.31
CA GLN A 28 -4.17 19.04 -5.65
C GLN A 28 -4.72 17.62 -5.73
N VAL A 29 -4.41 16.77 -4.76
CA VAL A 29 -4.92 15.39 -4.70
C VAL A 29 -6.41 15.40 -4.42
N HIS A 30 -6.86 16.17 -3.42
CA HIS A 30 -8.27 16.31 -3.06
C HIS A 30 -9.13 16.71 -4.26
N ALA A 31 -8.70 17.72 -5.03
CA ALA A 31 -9.40 18.17 -6.23
C ALA A 31 -9.49 17.13 -7.37
N ARG A 32 -8.73 16.03 -7.28
CA ARG A 32 -8.61 15.00 -8.33
C ARG A 32 -9.17 13.63 -7.93
N LEU A 33 -9.61 13.45 -6.68
CA LEU A 33 -10.02 12.16 -6.13
C LEU A 33 -11.08 11.43 -6.97
N ASP A 34 -12.04 12.17 -7.53
CA ASP A 34 -13.15 11.57 -8.28
C ASP A 34 -12.89 11.37 -9.77
N THR A 35 -11.87 11.99 -10.36
CA THR A 35 -11.79 12.12 -11.83
C THR A 35 -10.46 11.69 -12.44
N ARG A 36 -9.40 11.50 -11.64
CA ARG A 36 -8.05 11.36 -12.20
C ARG A 36 -7.24 10.19 -11.67
N PHE A 37 -7.66 9.54 -10.58
CA PHE A 37 -6.96 8.36 -10.10
C PHE A 37 -7.63 7.10 -10.68
N PRO A 38 -6.85 6.16 -11.23
CA PRO A 38 -7.42 4.91 -11.72
C PRO A 38 -7.90 4.07 -10.55
N ASP A 39 -9.01 3.34 -10.74
CA ASP A 39 -9.65 2.52 -9.69
C ASP A 39 -8.66 1.59 -8.98
N TRP A 40 -7.74 0.99 -9.71
CA TRP A 40 -6.73 0.10 -9.13
C TRP A 40 -5.85 0.78 -8.08
N LEU A 41 -5.57 2.09 -8.21
CA LEU A 41 -4.75 2.84 -7.25
C LEU A 41 -5.58 3.20 -6.02
N MET A 42 -6.87 3.49 -6.21
CA MET A 42 -7.80 3.66 -5.10
C MET A 42 -7.90 2.36 -4.31
N ASP A 43 -8.23 1.25 -4.99
CA ASP A 43 -8.32 -0.08 -4.39
C ASP A 43 -7.03 -0.51 -3.67
N LEU A 44 -5.87 -0.15 -4.21
CA LEU A 44 -4.57 -0.39 -3.58
C LEU A 44 -4.44 0.28 -2.21
N ILE A 45 -4.86 1.55 -2.09
CA ILE A 45 -4.58 2.40 -0.93
C ILE A 45 -5.76 2.45 0.04
N GLY A 46 -6.97 2.64 -0.46
CA GLY A 46 -8.18 2.71 0.37
C GLY A 46 -9.43 2.54 -0.47
N GLN A 47 -10.33 1.69 0.01
CA GLN A 47 -11.63 1.42 -0.59
C GLN A 47 -12.68 1.55 0.50
N THR A 48 -13.65 2.43 0.32
CA THR A 48 -14.77 2.62 1.27
C THR A 48 -16.10 2.53 0.52
N LEU A 49 -17.21 2.44 1.25
CA LEU A 49 -18.56 2.48 0.67
C LEU A 49 -18.91 3.84 0.07
N GLN A 50 -18.20 4.89 0.50
CA GLN A 50 -18.46 6.26 0.07
C GLN A 50 -17.52 6.65 -1.07
N SER A 51 -17.94 7.60 -1.90
CA SER A 51 -17.07 8.16 -2.94
C SER A 51 -15.82 8.78 -2.30
N PRO A 52 -14.65 8.66 -2.96
CA PRO A 52 -13.42 9.31 -2.53
C PRO A 52 -13.55 10.81 -2.25
N ALA A 53 -14.36 11.57 -3.00
CA ALA A 53 -14.55 12.99 -2.72
C ALA A 53 -15.27 13.30 -1.39
N SER A 54 -15.94 12.32 -0.77
CA SER A 54 -16.54 12.51 0.55
C SER A 54 -15.63 12.06 1.69
N TRP A 55 -14.39 11.68 1.40
CA TRP A 55 -13.45 11.27 2.44
C TRP A 55 -13.09 12.43 3.38
N PRO A 56 -13.02 12.20 4.70
CA PRO A 56 -12.48 13.17 5.63
C PRO A 56 -11.05 13.59 5.26
N GLN A 57 -10.66 14.83 5.56
CA GLN A 57 -9.34 15.37 5.19
C GLN A 57 -8.16 14.52 5.69
N ALA A 58 -8.29 13.90 6.88
CA ALA A 58 -7.31 12.94 7.39
C ALA A 58 -7.10 11.72 6.46
N GLN A 59 -8.18 11.20 5.85
CA GLN A 59 -8.10 10.10 4.89
C GLN A 59 -7.47 10.56 3.57
N VAL A 60 -7.77 11.79 3.14
CA VAL A 60 -7.14 12.41 1.96
C VAL A 60 -5.65 12.58 2.19
N ALA A 61 -5.23 12.97 3.40
CA ALA A 61 -3.82 13.09 3.76
C ALA A 61 -3.09 11.75 3.73
N ALA A 62 -3.65 10.73 4.38
CA ALA A 62 -3.10 9.39 4.33
C ALA A 62 -2.99 8.86 2.88
N PHE A 63 -4.03 9.05 2.07
CA PHE A 63 -3.99 8.68 0.65
C PHE A 63 -2.88 9.44 -0.11
N THR A 64 -2.79 10.75 0.11
CA THR A 64 -1.81 11.63 -0.53
C THR A 64 -0.37 11.20 -0.22
N ASP A 65 -0.06 10.93 1.06
CA ASP A 65 1.27 10.48 1.48
C ASP A 65 1.63 9.13 0.85
N VAL A 66 0.71 8.16 0.82
CA VAL A 66 0.98 6.86 0.18
C VAL A 66 1.21 6.99 -1.32
N VAL A 67 0.39 7.78 -2.04
CA VAL A 67 0.60 8.07 -3.47
C VAL A 67 1.94 8.76 -3.70
N HIS A 68 2.29 9.74 -2.87
CA HIS A 68 3.55 10.46 -2.97
C HIS A 68 4.74 9.51 -2.80
N ARG A 69 4.74 8.68 -1.75
CA ARG A 69 5.79 7.68 -1.50
C ARG A 69 5.90 6.64 -2.61
N LEU A 70 4.78 6.18 -3.17
CA LEU A 70 4.77 5.30 -4.35
C LEU A 70 5.43 5.98 -5.55
N SER A 71 5.07 7.24 -5.83
CA SER A 71 5.62 8.01 -6.96
C SER A 71 7.13 8.24 -6.83
N GLN A 72 7.61 8.42 -5.60
CA GLN A 72 9.02 8.61 -5.26
C GLN A 72 9.82 7.31 -5.15
N GLY A 73 9.18 6.14 -5.30
CA GLY A 73 9.85 4.85 -5.11
C GLY A 73 10.23 4.53 -3.68
N ARG A 74 9.70 5.28 -2.70
CA ARG A 74 9.86 5.03 -1.26
C ARG A 74 8.96 3.89 -0.79
N VAL A 75 7.87 3.63 -1.51
CA VAL A 75 7.06 2.41 -1.37
C VAL A 75 7.21 1.56 -2.63
N ALA A 76 7.58 0.29 -2.44
CA ALA A 76 7.55 -0.73 -3.48
C ALA A 76 6.20 -1.46 -3.47
N ARG A 77 5.83 -2.02 -4.63
CA ARG A 77 4.60 -2.79 -4.82
C ARG A 77 4.88 -4.14 -5.45
N ARG A 78 4.18 -5.18 -5.01
CA ARG A 78 4.03 -6.46 -5.72
C ARG A 78 2.54 -6.78 -5.91
N ARG A 79 2.20 -7.32 -7.08
CA ARG A 79 0.87 -7.88 -7.38
C ARG A 79 0.98 -9.39 -7.29
N ILE A 80 0.08 -10.01 -6.51
CA ILE A 80 0.04 -11.45 -6.29
C ILE A 80 -1.29 -11.94 -6.88
N PRO A 81 -1.28 -12.69 -7.99
CA PRO A 81 -2.51 -13.20 -8.58
C PRO A 81 -3.14 -14.23 -7.65
N LEU A 82 -4.44 -14.09 -7.41
CA LEU A 82 -5.25 -15.03 -6.62
C LEU A 82 -6.36 -15.66 -7.46
N GLY A 83 -6.88 -14.94 -8.45
CA GLY A 83 -7.96 -15.42 -9.34
C GLY A 83 -9.37 -15.29 -8.76
N HIS A 84 -9.48 -15.02 -7.46
CA HIS A 84 -10.75 -14.84 -6.74
C HIS A 84 -10.86 -13.43 -6.16
N THR A 85 -12.08 -12.92 -6.08
CA THR A 85 -12.40 -11.69 -5.35
C THR A 85 -12.78 -12.01 -3.90
N PRO A 86 -12.60 -11.07 -2.96
CA PRO A 86 -13.12 -11.27 -1.60
C PRO A 86 -14.64 -11.44 -1.65
N GLY A 87 -15.17 -12.36 -0.85
CA GLY A 87 -16.57 -12.40 -0.45
C GLY A 87 -16.84 -11.39 0.67
N SER A 88 -18.11 -11.21 1.05
CA SER A 88 -18.51 -10.26 2.09
C SER A 88 -17.75 -10.46 3.40
N ASP A 89 -17.68 -9.42 4.22
CA ASP A 89 -16.97 -9.45 5.50
C ASP A 89 -17.43 -10.57 6.45
N SER A 90 -18.71 -10.96 6.37
CA SER A 90 -19.29 -12.09 7.11
C SER A 90 -18.85 -13.47 6.61
N ASP A 91 -18.34 -13.59 5.37
CA ASP A 91 -17.87 -14.85 4.75
C ASP A 91 -16.38 -15.08 5.03
N ARG A 92 -15.98 -15.03 6.30
CA ARG A 92 -14.58 -15.22 6.72
C ARG A 92 -14.04 -16.59 6.33
N THR A 93 -14.84 -17.64 6.52
CA THR A 93 -14.48 -19.01 6.14
C THR A 93 -14.26 -19.14 4.63
N GLY A 94 -15.19 -18.64 3.80
CA GLY A 94 -15.04 -18.69 2.35
C GLY A 94 -13.86 -17.84 1.86
N ASN A 95 -13.57 -16.71 2.51
CA ASN A 95 -12.37 -15.92 2.22
C ASN A 95 -11.08 -16.67 2.57
N ALA A 96 -11.04 -17.35 3.72
CA ALA A 96 -9.90 -18.18 4.11
C ALA A 96 -9.67 -19.35 3.14
N GLU A 97 -10.74 -20.01 2.68
CA GLU A 97 -10.67 -21.07 1.67
C GLU A 97 -10.13 -20.56 0.33
N ARG A 98 -10.60 -19.39 -0.15
CA ARG A 98 -10.08 -18.76 -1.37
C ARG A 98 -8.58 -18.47 -1.26
N LEU A 99 -8.10 -18.02 -0.10
CA LEU A 99 -6.69 -17.71 0.14
C LEU A 99 -5.77 -18.94 0.09
N LEU A 100 -6.28 -20.16 0.22
CA LEU A 100 -5.51 -21.39 0.02
C LEU A 100 -5.02 -21.57 -1.43
N SER A 101 -5.62 -20.84 -2.39
CA SER A 101 -5.21 -20.86 -3.80
C SER A 101 -4.06 -19.90 -4.14
N LEU A 102 -3.49 -19.22 -3.14
CA LEU A 102 -2.34 -18.35 -3.36
C LEU A 102 -1.17 -19.12 -4.00
N PRO A 103 -0.51 -18.53 -5.02
CA PRO A 103 0.65 -19.17 -5.61
C PRO A 103 1.80 -19.18 -4.61
N ALA A 104 2.61 -20.24 -4.66
CA ALA A 104 3.88 -20.26 -3.93
C ALA A 104 4.72 -19.01 -4.27
N PRO A 105 5.42 -18.40 -3.30
CA PRO A 105 5.61 -18.86 -1.93
C PRO A 105 4.61 -18.28 -0.89
N PHE A 106 3.48 -17.72 -1.34
CA PHE A 106 2.60 -16.97 -0.45
C PHE A 106 1.65 -17.85 0.34
N VAL A 107 1.49 -17.53 1.62
CA VAL A 107 0.50 -18.12 2.52
C VAL A 107 -0.22 -16.99 3.22
N ALA A 108 -1.55 -17.02 3.26
CA ALA A 108 -2.34 -16.04 4.01
C ALA A 108 -3.17 -16.72 5.09
N ARG A 109 -3.37 -16.02 6.20
CA ARG A 109 -4.18 -16.47 7.35
C ARG A 109 -5.08 -15.34 7.81
N LEU A 110 -6.38 -15.60 7.92
CA LEU A 110 -7.34 -14.64 8.45
C LEU A 110 -7.55 -14.85 9.95
N SER A 111 -7.75 -13.75 10.67
CA SER A 111 -8.21 -13.76 12.05
C SER A 111 -9.71 -14.06 12.08
N MET A 112 -10.08 -15.19 12.70
CA MET A 112 -11.47 -15.65 12.75
C MET A 112 -12.30 -15.02 13.88
N THR A 113 -11.65 -14.32 14.82
CA THR A 113 -12.27 -13.81 16.05
C THR A 113 -12.36 -12.28 16.09
N GLN A 114 -12.47 -11.64 14.93
CA GLN A 114 -12.26 -10.21 14.78
C GLN A 114 -13.28 -9.36 15.56
N ASN A 115 -12.92 -8.95 16.77
CA ASN A 115 -13.59 -7.91 17.54
C ASN A 115 -12.59 -6.77 17.73
N GLY A 116 -12.49 -5.89 16.73
CA GLY A 116 -11.64 -4.69 16.80
C GLY A 116 -10.13 -4.94 16.66
N ALA A 117 -9.73 -5.99 15.94
CA ALA A 117 -8.31 -6.21 15.62
C ALA A 117 -7.80 -5.16 14.62
N ASP A 118 -6.52 -4.78 14.74
CA ASP A 118 -5.88 -3.78 13.89
C ASP A 118 -5.70 -4.23 12.42
N SER A 119 -5.83 -5.54 12.15
CA SER A 119 -5.82 -6.12 10.79
C SER A 119 -6.74 -7.33 10.63
N ASP A 120 -7.03 -7.72 9.38
CA ASP A 120 -7.85 -8.89 9.04
C ASP A 120 -7.11 -10.22 9.13
N GLY A 121 -5.77 -10.19 9.07
CA GLY A 121 -4.94 -11.37 9.04
C GLY A 121 -3.48 -11.06 8.75
N ALA A 122 -2.77 -12.06 8.24
CA ALA A 122 -1.39 -11.93 7.80
C ALA A 122 -1.17 -12.58 6.43
N LEU A 123 -0.28 -12.01 5.64
CA LEU A 123 0.31 -12.59 4.43
C LEU A 123 1.79 -12.87 4.69
N GLU A 124 2.21 -14.10 4.44
CA GLU A 124 3.57 -14.58 4.70
C GLU A 124 4.18 -15.20 3.45
N TRP A 125 5.51 -15.21 3.38
CA TRP A 125 6.26 -15.95 2.37
C TRP A 125 7.61 -16.43 2.92
N ASP A 126 8.07 -17.58 2.43
CA ASP A 126 9.24 -18.29 2.96
C ASP A 126 10.49 -18.21 2.07
N SER A 127 10.37 -17.63 0.87
CA SER A 127 11.46 -17.46 -0.09
C SER A 127 11.45 -16.06 -0.69
N SER A 128 12.57 -15.60 -1.24
CA SER A 128 12.67 -14.21 -1.70
C SER A 128 11.69 -13.93 -2.86
N VAL A 129 11.03 -12.77 -2.82
CA VAL A 129 10.05 -12.36 -3.83
C VAL A 129 10.37 -10.98 -4.39
N THR A 130 10.19 -10.78 -5.69
CA THR A 130 10.47 -9.49 -6.33
C THR A 130 9.28 -8.53 -6.20
N ALA A 131 9.54 -7.33 -5.71
CA ALA A 131 8.65 -6.17 -5.77
C ALA A 131 9.22 -5.11 -6.73
N TRP A 132 8.40 -4.13 -7.07
CA TRP A 132 8.74 -3.08 -8.03
C TRP A 132 8.58 -1.71 -7.38
N ARG A 133 9.57 -0.84 -7.54
CA ARG A 133 9.52 0.56 -7.09
C ARG A 133 9.70 1.52 -8.26
N SER A 134 9.07 2.68 -8.18
CA SER A 134 9.38 3.80 -9.08
C SER A 134 10.87 4.19 -8.92
N THR A 135 11.54 4.52 -10.01
CA THR A 135 12.92 5.05 -9.99
C THR A 135 12.96 6.58 -10.00
N THR A 136 11.79 7.23 -9.91
CA THR A 136 11.58 8.70 -10.04
C THR A 136 11.99 9.32 -11.37
N ALA A 137 12.82 8.62 -12.16
CA ALA A 137 13.12 8.94 -13.54
C ALA A 137 11.81 8.90 -14.35
N GLN A 138 11.36 10.08 -14.78
CA GLN A 138 10.28 10.20 -15.73
C GLN A 138 10.82 9.87 -17.12
N VAL A 139 10.14 8.98 -17.83
CA VAL A 139 10.33 8.90 -19.28
C VAL A 139 9.77 10.20 -19.86
N LEU A 140 10.64 10.99 -20.49
CA LEU A 140 10.23 12.20 -21.23
C LEU A 140 9.06 11.85 -22.16
N ASN A 141 7.95 12.60 -22.07
CA ASN A 141 6.73 12.50 -22.87
C ASN A 141 5.62 11.50 -22.48
N VAL A 142 5.55 10.98 -21.24
CA VAL A 142 4.37 10.17 -20.81
C VAL A 142 3.80 10.66 -19.47
N HIS A 143 2.51 10.99 -19.44
CA HIS A 143 1.82 11.56 -18.28
C HIS A 143 1.74 10.58 -17.08
N ALA A 144 2.16 11.10 -15.91
CA ALA A 144 1.78 10.75 -14.54
C ALA A 144 1.52 9.26 -14.17
N LEU A 145 2.37 8.75 -13.27
CA LEU A 145 2.33 7.42 -12.61
C LEU A 145 2.57 6.19 -13.48
N HIS A 146 2.17 6.17 -14.75
CA HIS A 146 2.46 5.03 -15.67
C HIS A 146 3.80 5.16 -16.40
N SER A 147 4.48 6.30 -16.24
CA SER A 147 5.68 6.67 -16.97
C SER A 147 6.98 6.59 -16.17
N ALA A 148 6.90 6.19 -14.90
CA ALA A 148 8.09 5.96 -14.11
C ALA A 148 8.74 4.66 -14.56
N ILE A 149 10.05 4.68 -14.77
CA ILE A 149 10.81 3.44 -14.91
C ILE A 149 10.73 2.71 -13.57
N HIS A 150 10.35 1.43 -13.58
CA HIS A 150 10.30 0.62 -12.37
C HIS A 150 11.56 -0.23 -12.24
N ALA A 151 12.14 -0.27 -11.05
CA ALA A 151 13.27 -1.14 -10.74
C ALA A 151 12.78 -2.33 -9.88
N PRO A 152 13.23 -3.56 -10.18
CA PRO A 152 12.96 -4.72 -9.34
C PRO A 152 13.72 -4.60 -8.01
N PHE A 153 13.14 -5.17 -6.97
CA PHE A 153 13.65 -5.18 -5.61
C PHE A 153 13.32 -6.50 -4.93
N ASP A 154 14.30 -7.19 -4.36
CA ASP A 154 14.09 -8.50 -3.74
C ASP A 154 13.71 -8.33 -2.26
N LEU A 155 12.53 -8.82 -1.91
CA LEU A 155 12.03 -8.92 -0.54
C LEU A 155 12.43 -10.27 0.04
N ARG A 156 13.08 -10.27 1.20
CA ARG A 156 13.37 -11.49 1.98
C ARG A 156 12.07 -12.07 2.57
N PRO A 157 12.08 -13.35 2.99
CA PRO A 157 10.96 -13.96 3.72
C PRO A 157 10.46 -13.06 4.86
N TRP A 158 9.15 -12.87 4.93
CA TRP A 158 8.51 -11.98 5.91
C TRP A 158 7.02 -12.32 6.07
N SER A 159 6.39 -11.70 7.08
CA SER A 159 4.98 -11.77 7.39
C SER A 159 4.49 -10.34 7.60
N VAL A 160 3.40 -9.96 6.92
CA VAL A 160 2.86 -8.59 6.92
C VAL A 160 1.36 -8.62 7.20
N PRO A 161 0.79 -7.53 7.76
CA PRO A 161 -0.66 -7.40 7.93
C PRO A 161 -1.40 -7.59 6.60
N LEU A 162 -2.51 -8.30 6.64
CA LEU A 162 -3.43 -8.47 5.51
C LEU A 162 -4.75 -7.74 5.80
N GLU A 163 -5.17 -6.92 4.86
CA GLU A 163 -6.45 -6.21 4.82
C GLU A 163 -7.31 -6.75 3.67
N VAL A 164 -8.58 -7.05 3.95
CA VAL A 164 -9.52 -7.66 3.01
C VAL A 164 -10.75 -6.78 2.84
N GLY A 165 -11.07 -6.45 1.59
CA GLY A 165 -12.24 -5.67 1.24
C GLY A 165 -12.08 -4.17 1.53
N TYR A 166 -13.06 -3.60 2.24
CA TYR A 166 -13.09 -2.17 2.56
C TYR A 166 -12.04 -1.85 3.62
N THR A 167 -11.15 -0.92 3.29
CA THR A 167 -10.16 -0.38 4.22
C THR A 167 -10.01 1.10 3.96
N MET A 168 -9.94 1.88 5.03
CA MET A 168 -9.68 3.32 4.93
C MET A 168 -8.22 3.58 4.53
N PRO A 169 -7.91 4.63 3.74
CA PRO A 169 -6.54 5.02 3.43
C PRO A 169 -5.62 5.15 4.66
N SER A 170 -6.15 5.69 5.75
CA SER A 170 -5.45 5.83 7.04
C SER A 170 -4.92 4.50 7.58
N ARG A 171 -5.62 3.39 7.39
CA ARG A 171 -5.16 2.08 7.88
C ARG A 171 -4.01 1.53 7.05
N THR A 172 -4.10 1.61 5.72
CA THR A 172 -2.98 1.28 4.83
C THR A 172 -1.75 2.12 5.17
N TRP A 173 -1.95 3.43 5.36
CA TRP A 173 -0.87 4.33 5.76
C TRP A 173 -0.28 3.97 7.12
N ALA A 174 -1.12 3.69 8.13
CA ALA A 174 -0.68 3.30 9.46
C ALA A 174 0.19 2.04 9.40
N HIS A 175 -0.21 1.03 8.62
CA HIS A 175 0.61 -0.17 8.47
C HIS A 175 1.97 0.08 7.81
N LEU A 176 2.01 0.96 6.82
CA LEU A 176 3.27 1.38 6.21
C LEU A 176 4.15 2.19 7.16
N ALA A 177 3.55 2.96 8.07
CA ALA A 177 4.25 3.78 9.04
C ALA A 177 4.80 2.96 10.21
N VAL A 178 4.05 1.96 10.70
CA VAL A 178 4.36 1.18 11.91
C VAL A 178 5.06 -0.14 11.57
N GLU A 179 4.45 -0.98 10.74
CA GLU A 179 4.96 -2.31 10.36
C GLU A 179 5.88 -2.25 9.13
N GLY A 180 5.84 -1.15 8.37
CA GLY A 180 6.64 -0.98 7.16
C GLY A 180 6.10 -1.71 5.94
N ALA A 181 4.98 -2.44 6.04
CA ALA A 181 4.36 -3.13 4.93
C ALA A 181 2.89 -3.48 5.20
N VAL A 182 2.13 -3.71 4.13
CA VAL A 182 0.75 -4.21 4.18
C VAL A 182 0.39 -4.96 2.91
N ALA A 183 -0.38 -6.03 3.04
CA ALA A 183 -1.05 -6.71 1.95
C ALA A 183 -2.52 -6.28 1.89
N ARG A 184 -3.02 -5.91 0.72
CA ARG A 184 -4.40 -5.46 0.49
C ARG A 184 -5.07 -6.35 -0.55
N TRP A 185 -6.20 -6.97 -0.19
CA TRP A 185 -7.08 -7.69 -1.10
C TRP A 185 -8.44 -6.98 -1.18
N PRO A 186 -8.56 -5.91 -2.00
CA PRO A 186 -9.75 -5.08 -2.06
C PRO A 186 -10.92 -5.78 -2.77
N TYR A 187 -12.16 -5.35 -2.49
CA TYR A 187 -13.34 -5.89 -3.16
C TYR A 187 -13.24 -5.68 -4.68
N GLY A 188 -13.66 -6.69 -5.45
CA GLY A 188 -13.59 -6.69 -6.91
C GLY A 188 -12.22 -7.05 -7.48
N SER A 189 -11.14 -7.06 -6.68
CA SER A 189 -9.81 -7.44 -7.16
C SER A 189 -9.59 -8.96 -7.11
N LYS A 190 -9.02 -9.50 -8.19
CA LYS A 190 -8.53 -10.89 -8.27
C LYS A 190 -7.07 -11.04 -7.85
N GLU A 191 -6.52 -10.01 -7.23
CA GLU A 191 -5.12 -9.92 -6.84
C GLU A 191 -4.99 -9.34 -5.44
N ILE A 192 -3.97 -9.81 -4.71
CA ILE A 192 -3.48 -9.17 -3.51
C ILE A 192 -2.38 -8.19 -3.90
N HIS A 193 -2.43 -6.98 -3.36
CA HIS A 193 -1.40 -5.98 -3.52
C HIS A 193 -0.55 -5.89 -2.26
N LEU A 194 0.73 -6.21 -2.37
CA LEU A 194 1.71 -6.03 -1.32
C LEU A 194 2.38 -4.66 -1.48
N LEU A 195 2.28 -3.81 -0.47
CA LEU A 195 2.95 -2.52 -0.36
C LEU A 195 4.05 -2.61 0.70
N VAL A 196 5.23 -2.07 0.39
CA VAL A 196 6.38 -2.13 1.30
C VAL A 196 7.10 -0.78 1.36
N CYS A 197 7.18 -0.19 2.54
CA CYS A 197 7.89 1.06 2.82
C CYS A 197 9.39 0.80 2.96
N LEU A 198 10.16 1.19 1.94
CA LEU A 198 11.59 0.88 1.84
C LEU A 198 12.44 1.62 2.88
N GLU A 199 11.99 2.79 3.34
CA GLU A 199 12.65 3.57 4.39
C GLU A 199 12.64 2.84 5.74
N ARG A 200 11.65 1.97 5.96
CA ARG A 200 11.48 1.19 7.20
C ARG A 200 12.18 -0.16 7.17
N LEU A 201 12.62 -0.63 6.01
CA LEU A 201 13.21 -1.96 5.88
C LEU A 201 14.68 -2.06 6.34
N GLY A 202 15.27 -1.02 6.92
CA GLY A 202 16.70 -0.91 7.27
C GLY A 202 17.25 -2.07 8.13
N GLY A 203 17.56 -3.20 7.48
CA GLY A 203 18.05 -4.46 8.09
C GLY A 203 17.48 -5.74 7.45
N PHE A 204 16.27 -5.70 6.89
CA PHE A 204 15.57 -6.87 6.32
C PHE A 204 15.78 -7.06 4.81
N VAL A 205 16.58 -6.21 4.18
CA VAL A 205 16.81 -6.21 2.74
C VAL A 205 18.21 -6.70 2.41
N SER A 206 18.30 -7.68 1.52
CA SER A 206 19.49 -7.80 0.68
C SER A 206 19.18 -6.96 -0.53
N THR A 207 19.73 -5.75 -0.65
CA THR A 207 19.86 -5.21 -2.00
C THR A 207 20.74 -6.22 -2.72
N ARG A 208 20.17 -6.98 -3.65
CA ARG A 208 21.00 -7.57 -4.70
C ARG A 208 21.86 -6.40 -5.18
N PRO A 209 23.20 -6.50 -5.18
CA PRO A 209 24.02 -5.41 -5.65
C PRO A 209 23.45 -5.00 -7.01
N LEU A 210 23.29 -3.69 -7.21
CA LEU A 210 22.92 -3.19 -8.53
C LEU A 210 23.86 -3.87 -9.54
N PRO A 211 23.39 -4.18 -10.77
CA PRO A 211 24.26 -4.72 -11.81
C PRO A 211 25.58 -3.94 -11.82
N ALA A 212 26.70 -4.66 -11.93
CA ALA A 212 28.02 -4.05 -11.88
C ALA A 212 28.06 -2.80 -12.79
N GLY A 213 28.36 -1.63 -12.22
CA GLY A 213 28.41 -0.36 -12.95
C GLY A 213 27.35 0.70 -12.60
N ILE A 214 26.46 0.46 -11.63
CA ILE A 214 25.56 1.50 -11.12
C ILE A 214 25.98 1.91 -9.70
N GLU A 215 26.50 3.13 -9.56
CA GLU A 215 26.88 3.68 -8.25
C GLU A 215 25.64 4.04 -7.42
N THR A 216 25.65 3.63 -6.15
CA THR A 216 24.62 4.03 -5.17
C THR A 216 24.87 5.46 -4.71
N PHE A 217 23.84 6.29 -4.75
CA PHE A 217 23.87 7.64 -4.18
C PHE A 217 24.07 7.55 -2.66
N SER A 218 25.20 8.04 -2.15
CA SER A 218 25.39 8.24 -0.71
C SER A 218 24.66 9.52 -0.28
N PRO A 219 23.78 9.46 0.74
CA PRO A 219 23.23 10.67 1.34
C PRO A 219 24.34 11.40 2.11
N LEU A 220 24.43 12.72 1.89
CA LEU A 220 25.22 13.65 2.69
C LEU A 220 24.56 13.87 4.06
#